data_AF-A0A7L2A0P9-F1
#
_entry.id   AF-A0A7L2A0P9-F1
#
_cell.length_a   1.000
_cell.length_b   1.000
_cell.length_c   1.000
_cell.angle_alpha   90.00
_cell.angle_beta   90.00
_cell.angle_gamma   90.00
#
_symmetry.space_group_name_H-M   'P 1'
#
loop_
_entity.id
_entity.type
_entity.pdbx_description
1 polymer ?
#
loop_
_entity_poly.entity_id
_entity_poly.type
_entity_poly.pdbx_seq_one_letter_code
_entity_poly.pdbx_strand_id
1 'polypeptide(L)'
;LILIGGFVQLLAGFLAFRKYDHLGGAAFLTFSALWSSYGVTRVLCAAPVSGHLLDIGAGNTEGFTAGSIAFLVLNAFLIILASSFNVVLLCLTLVMELLTICFLLFTLENLPLPFEIVVLSILSIICFYGATASLTNCMFGKDLLMMGPPLLTVQSSKKDSEDPLPCVCPKSHLTSGLRTIAELLNTGAVCGVPTDTVYALAASCKHPEAIEKVYRIKDRPQEKPICIFISNLDQLRAASPPISPLLWEFMENVYPGGIGCIIRKGEWLKKLG
;
A
#
# COMPACT_ATOMS: atom_id res chain seq x y z
N LEU A 1 11.22 29.61 -3.37
CA LEU A 1 11.39 28.34 -2.61
C LEU A 1 10.06 27.58 -2.47
N ILE A 2 8.97 28.23 -2.06
CA ILE A 2 7.65 27.60 -1.84
C ILE A 2 7.13 26.84 -3.08
N LEU A 3 7.19 27.45 -4.27
CA LEU A 3 6.76 26.83 -5.53
C LEU A 3 7.59 25.58 -5.89
N ILE A 4 8.89 25.57 -5.56
CA ILE A 4 9.77 24.43 -5.81
C ILE A 4 9.36 23.27 -4.90
N GLY A 5 9.09 23.55 -3.61
CA GLY A 5 8.57 22.55 -2.68
C GLY A 5 7.23 21.97 -3.13
N GLY A 6 6.29 22.82 -3.56
CA GLY A 6 5.01 22.40 -4.13
C GLY A 6 5.16 21.46 -5.33
N PHE A 7 6.06 21.79 -6.26
CA PHE A 7 6.32 20.95 -7.44
C PHE A 7 6.93 19.58 -7.09
N VAL A 8 7.91 19.56 -6.19
CA VAL A 8 8.52 18.29 -5.71
C VAL A 8 7.46 17.42 -5.03
N GLN A 9 6.59 18.04 -4.24
CA GLN A 9 5.52 17.33 -3.53
C GLN A 9 4.43 16.81 -4.48
N LEU A 10 4.16 17.51 -5.59
CA LEU A 10 3.29 17.04 -6.67
C LEU A 10 3.82 15.73 -7.27
N LEU A 11 5.11 15.72 -7.62
CA LEU A 11 5.77 14.56 -8.21
C LEU A 11 5.79 13.38 -7.24
N ALA A 12 6.06 13.64 -5.97
CA ALA A 12 5.99 12.64 -4.90
C ALA A 12 4.59 12.01 -4.78
N GLY A 13 3.53 12.82 -4.89
CA GLY A 13 2.14 12.33 -4.90
C GLY A 13 1.87 11.35 -6.04
N PHE A 14 2.26 11.67 -7.27
CA PHE A 14 2.10 10.76 -8.41
C PHE A 14 2.90 9.46 -8.27
N LEU A 15 4.10 9.52 -7.69
CA LEU A 15 4.91 8.33 -7.43
C LEU A 15 4.31 7.45 -6.33
N ALA A 16 3.68 8.03 -5.31
CA ALA A 16 3.00 7.29 -4.25
C ALA A 16 1.83 6.45 -4.78
N PHE A 17 1.04 7.00 -5.72
CA PHE A 17 -0.03 6.23 -6.38
C PHE A 17 0.49 5.00 -7.14
N ARG A 18 1.69 5.07 -7.73
CA ARG A 18 2.31 3.91 -8.40
C ARG A 18 2.70 2.80 -7.43
N LYS A 19 2.92 3.13 -6.15
CA LYS A 19 3.25 2.17 -5.09
C LYS A 19 2.03 1.69 -4.30
N TYR A 20 0.81 1.96 -4.78
CA TYR A 20 -0.46 1.64 -4.10
C TYR A 20 -0.66 2.33 -2.74
N ASP A 21 0.11 3.39 -2.44
CA ASP A 21 -0.12 4.24 -1.27
C ASP A 21 -1.06 5.39 -1.66
N HIS A 22 -2.36 5.09 -1.64
CA HIS A 22 -3.40 6.03 -2.05
C HIS A 22 -3.55 7.20 -1.07
N LEU A 23 -3.35 6.95 0.24
CA LEU A 23 -3.50 7.98 1.27
C LEU A 23 -2.32 8.95 1.27
N GLY A 24 -1.09 8.43 1.25
CA GLY A 24 0.11 9.26 1.14
C GLY A 24 0.08 10.09 -0.14
N GLY A 25 -0.31 9.49 -1.26
CA GLY A 25 -0.48 10.18 -2.54
C GLY A 25 -1.49 11.33 -2.48
N ALA A 26 -2.67 11.10 -1.89
CA ALA A 26 -3.69 12.13 -1.71
C ALA A 26 -3.21 13.28 -0.82
N ALA A 27 -2.52 12.98 0.29
CA ALA A 27 -1.95 14.00 1.17
C ALA A 27 -0.88 14.85 0.46
N PHE A 28 0.02 14.23 -0.30
CA PHE A 28 1.05 14.99 -1.04
C PHE A 28 0.46 15.90 -2.12
N LEU A 29 -0.55 15.46 -2.86
CA LEU A 29 -1.20 16.29 -3.88
C LEU A 29 -1.93 17.49 -3.27
N THR A 30 -2.60 17.29 -2.14
CA THR A 30 -3.39 18.34 -1.48
C THR A 30 -2.50 19.40 -0.86
N PHE A 31 -1.41 19.00 -0.21
CA PHE A 31 -0.39 19.91 0.29
C PHE A 31 0.37 20.62 -0.84
N SER A 32 0.64 19.94 -1.96
CA SER A 32 1.23 20.56 -3.16
C SER A 32 0.35 21.68 -3.72
N ALA A 33 -0.97 21.45 -3.78
CA ALA A 33 -1.95 22.46 -4.20
C ALA A 33 -1.98 23.65 -3.23
N LEU A 34 -1.90 23.40 -1.92
CA LEU A 34 -1.81 24.45 -0.90
C LEU A 34 -0.57 25.34 -1.11
N TRP A 35 0.62 24.75 -1.24
CA TRP A 35 1.86 25.51 -1.45
C TRP A 35 1.88 26.26 -2.77
N SER A 36 1.30 25.68 -3.82
CA SER A 36 1.16 26.33 -5.13
C SER A 36 0.23 27.54 -5.05
N SER A 37 -0.93 27.38 -4.41
CA SER A 37 -1.89 28.47 -4.19
C SER A 37 -1.26 29.63 -3.40
N TYR A 38 -0.66 29.34 -2.24
CA TYR A 38 -0.01 30.35 -1.41
C TYR A 38 1.20 31.00 -2.10
N GLY A 39 2.05 30.19 -2.75
CA GLY A 39 3.23 30.66 -3.46
C GLY A 39 2.89 31.60 -4.61
N VAL A 40 1.85 31.29 -5.39
CA VAL A 40 1.37 32.14 -6.48
C VAL A 40 0.85 33.46 -5.94
N THR A 41 0.00 33.45 -4.89
CA THR A 41 -0.53 34.68 -4.27
C THR A 41 0.60 35.62 -3.81
N ARG A 42 1.65 35.09 -3.17
CA ARG A 42 2.79 35.90 -2.71
C ARG A 42 3.61 36.49 -3.86
N VAL A 43 3.81 35.75 -4.95
CA VAL A 43 4.54 36.24 -6.13
C VAL A 43 3.73 37.33 -6.85
N LEU A 44 2.41 37.15 -6.99
CA LEU A 44 1.53 38.13 -7.61
C LEU A 44 1.44 39.43 -6.80
N CYS A 45 1.33 39.34 -5.46
CA CYS A 45 1.33 40.52 -4.58
C CYS A 45 2.69 41.25 -4.52
N ALA A 46 3.80 40.55 -4.76
CA ALA A 46 5.15 41.14 -4.70
C ALA A 46 5.63 41.74 -6.04
N ALA A 47 4.95 41.47 -7.17
CA ALA A 47 5.36 41.94 -8.49
C ALA A 47 4.64 43.26 -8.87
N PRO A 48 5.33 44.42 -8.91
CA PRO A 48 4.70 45.73 -9.13
C PRO A 48 4.11 45.92 -10.54
N VAL A 49 4.47 45.06 -11.51
CA VAL A 49 4.04 45.19 -12.92
C VAL A 49 2.78 44.38 -13.24
N SER A 50 2.47 43.34 -12.46
CA SER A 50 1.33 42.42 -12.74
C SER A 50 0.03 42.81 -12.04
N GLY A 51 0.09 43.67 -11.01
CA GLY A 51 -1.08 44.10 -10.24
C GLY A 51 -2.03 45.05 -10.98
N HIS A 52 -1.60 45.64 -12.10
CA HIS A 52 -2.43 46.58 -12.88
C HIS A 52 -3.07 45.94 -14.13
N LEU A 53 -2.55 44.80 -14.61
CA LEU A 53 -3.04 44.12 -15.83
C LEU A 53 -4.05 43.01 -15.53
N LEU A 54 -4.01 42.48 -14.31
CA LEU A 54 -5.06 41.68 -13.72
C LEU A 54 -5.67 42.57 -12.63
N ASP A 55 -6.92 42.98 -12.79
CA ASP A 55 -7.71 43.77 -11.83
C ASP A 55 -7.97 42.98 -10.53
N ILE A 56 -6.89 42.62 -9.83
CA ILE A 56 -6.85 41.93 -8.54
C ILE A 56 -6.88 43.03 -7.47
N GLY A 57 -7.86 43.93 -7.59
CA GLY A 57 -8.15 44.96 -6.60
C GLY A 57 -9.26 44.49 -5.67
N ALA A 58 -8.96 44.37 -4.37
CA ALA A 58 -9.88 44.24 -3.22
C ALA A 58 -10.99 43.15 -3.20
N GLY A 59 -11.44 42.60 -4.34
CA GLY A 59 -12.47 41.56 -4.44
C GLY A 59 -11.93 40.12 -4.49
N ASN A 60 -10.62 39.93 -4.69
CA ASN A 60 -9.99 38.60 -4.74
C ASN A 60 -9.64 38.03 -3.35
N THR A 61 -9.80 38.81 -2.28
CA THR A 61 -9.65 38.35 -0.89
C THR A 61 -10.70 37.27 -0.58
N GLU A 62 -11.90 37.39 -1.14
CA GLU A 62 -12.97 36.39 -0.99
C GLU A 62 -12.61 35.06 -1.64
N GLY A 63 -12.03 35.07 -2.85
CA GLY A 63 -11.60 33.86 -3.54
C GLY A 63 -10.47 33.13 -2.81
N PHE A 64 -9.49 33.86 -2.27
CA PHE A 64 -8.41 33.28 -1.47
C PHE A 64 -8.92 32.71 -0.13
N THR A 65 -9.83 33.43 0.52
CA THR A 65 -10.49 32.99 1.76
C THR A 65 -11.31 31.72 1.52
N ALA A 66 -12.12 31.70 0.46
CA ALA A 66 -12.91 30.53 0.07
C ALA A 66 -12.02 29.32 -0.27
N GLY A 67 -10.91 29.54 -0.99
CA GLY A 67 -9.92 28.49 -1.26
C GLY A 67 -9.30 27.93 0.02
N SER A 68 -8.92 28.80 0.96
CA SER A 68 -8.36 28.40 2.26
C SER A 68 -9.36 27.59 3.09
N ILE A 69 -10.64 28.00 3.11
CA ILE A 69 -11.72 27.26 3.77
C ILE A 69 -11.90 25.87 3.13
N ALA A 70 -11.87 25.77 1.79
CA ALA A 70 -11.97 24.49 1.10
C ALA A 70 -10.81 23.55 1.46
N PHE A 71 -9.58 24.09 1.59
CA PHE A 71 -8.43 23.30 2.05
C PHE A 71 -8.57 22.82 3.49
N LEU A 72 -9.15 23.61 4.41
CA LEU A 72 -9.44 23.17 5.78
C LEU A 72 -10.38 21.97 5.80
N VAL A 73 -11.50 22.05 5.05
CA VAL A 73 -12.47 20.94 4.99
C VAL A 73 -11.83 19.68 4.41
N LEU A 74 -11.05 19.83 3.35
CA LEU A 74 -10.36 18.71 2.72
C LEU A 74 -9.32 18.09 3.66
N ASN A 75 -8.52 18.91 4.34
CA ASN A 75 -7.48 18.41 5.23
C ASN A 75 -8.06 17.82 6.53
N ALA A 76 -9.21 18.32 7.02
CA ALA A 76 -9.97 17.68 8.09
C ALA A 76 -10.39 16.25 7.72
N PHE A 77 -10.81 16.01 6.48
CA PHE A 77 -11.08 14.65 6.00
C PHE A 77 -9.81 13.79 5.98
N LEU A 78 -8.67 14.35 5.55
CA LEU A 78 -7.38 13.66 5.60
C LEU A 78 -6.92 13.35 7.03
N ILE A 79 -7.23 14.18 8.02
CA ILE A 79 -6.95 13.90 9.44
C ILE A 79 -7.72 12.67 9.92
N ILE A 80 -9.02 12.60 9.60
CA ILE A 80 -9.85 11.43 9.95
C ILE A 80 -9.25 10.18 9.31
N LEU A 81 -8.90 10.24 8.03
CA LEU A 81 -8.33 9.10 7.33
C LEU A 81 -6.91 8.77 7.83
N ALA A 82 -6.07 9.74 8.17
CA ALA A 82 -4.73 9.52 8.71
C ALA A 82 -4.74 8.87 10.11
N SER A 83 -5.78 9.13 10.91
CA SER A 83 -5.92 8.59 12.26
C SER A 83 -6.03 7.05 12.31
N SER A 84 -6.42 6.42 11.19
CA SER A 84 -6.51 4.96 11.05
C SER A 84 -5.26 4.30 10.47
N PHE A 85 -4.21 5.07 10.13
CA PHE A 85 -2.97 4.54 9.54
C PHE A 85 -1.77 4.66 10.47
N ASN A 86 -1.21 5.86 10.64
CA ASN A 86 0.06 6.08 11.33
C ASN A 86 0.03 7.38 12.15
N VAL A 87 0.64 7.37 13.33
CA VAL A 87 0.70 8.57 14.21
C VAL A 87 1.49 9.71 13.57
N VAL A 88 2.59 9.40 12.87
CA VAL A 88 3.39 10.43 12.19
C VAL A 88 2.59 11.13 11.09
N LEU A 89 1.80 10.37 10.32
CA LEU A 89 0.95 10.93 9.26
C LEU A 89 -0.17 11.80 9.86
N LEU A 90 -0.77 11.35 10.96
CA LEU A 90 -1.76 12.13 11.71
C LEU A 90 -1.16 13.43 12.26
N CYS A 91 0.03 13.37 12.84
CA CYS A 91 0.72 14.55 13.37
C CYS A 91 1.03 15.55 12.24
N LEU A 92 1.48 15.05 11.08
CA LEU A 92 1.73 15.87 9.90
C LEU A 92 0.45 16.57 9.42
N THR A 93 -0.67 15.84 9.26
CA THR A 93 -1.93 16.43 8.77
C THR A 93 -2.54 17.42 9.76
N LEU A 94 -2.39 17.18 11.07
CA LEU A 94 -2.79 18.12 12.12
C LEU A 94 -1.99 19.43 12.08
N VAL A 95 -0.67 19.34 11.88
CA VAL A 95 0.17 20.56 11.77
C VAL A 95 -0.13 21.31 10.48
N MET A 96 -0.42 20.61 9.38
CA MET A 96 -0.88 21.23 8.13
C MET A 96 -2.23 21.94 8.28
N GLU A 97 -3.14 21.44 9.12
CA GLU A 97 -4.40 22.12 9.46
C GLU A 97 -4.13 23.43 10.18
N LEU A 98 -3.27 23.40 11.20
CA LEU A 98 -2.86 24.59 11.94
C LEU A 98 -2.20 25.63 11.04
N LEU A 99 -1.38 25.21 10.08
CA LEU A 99 -0.79 26.11 9.08
C LEU A 99 -1.84 26.76 8.17
N THR A 100 -2.83 25.98 7.74
CA THR A 100 -3.92 26.51 6.90
C THR A 100 -4.77 27.52 7.68
N ILE A 101 -5.00 27.29 8.97
CA ILE A 101 -5.63 28.27 9.88
C ILE A 101 -4.78 29.53 10.01
N CYS A 102 -3.44 29.42 10.13
CA CYS A 102 -2.54 30.57 10.15
C CYS A 102 -2.66 31.40 8.87
N PHE A 103 -2.69 30.75 7.70
CA PHE A 103 -2.83 31.45 6.42
C PHE A 103 -4.20 32.12 6.26
N LEU A 104 -5.26 31.50 6.77
CA LEU A 104 -6.58 32.12 6.81
C LEU A 104 -6.57 33.38 7.70
N LEU A 105 -5.98 33.30 8.90
CA LEU A 105 -5.86 34.42 9.83
C LEU A 105 -4.97 35.55 9.30
N PHE A 106 -3.93 35.22 8.52
CA PHE A 106 -3.12 36.21 7.79
C PHE A 106 -3.98 37.04 6.82
N THR A 107 -4.92 36.38 6.13
CA THR A 107 -5.83 37.03 5.18
C THR A 107 -6.82 37.97 5.87
N LEU A 108 -7.16 37.68 7.12
CA LEU A 108 -8.08 38.47 7.94
C LEU A 108 -7.35 39.59 8.73
N GLU A 109 -6.09 39.89 8.41
CA GLU A 109 -5.23 40.89 9.08
C GLU A 109 -5.09 40.72 10.61
N ASN A 110 -5.51 39.59 11.16
CA ASN A 110 -5.61 39.33 12.60
C ASN A 110 -4.48 38.43 13.13
N LEU A 111 -3.36 38.30 12.41
CA LEU A 111 -2.37 37.29 12.69
C LEU A 111 -1.31 37.74 13.72
N PRO A 112 -1.07 36.96 14.79
CA PRO A 112 0.17 37.03 15.54
C PRO A 112 1.30 36.36 14.74
N LEU A 113 2.13 37.15 14.05
CA LEU A 113 3.37 36.71 13.38
C LEU A 113 4.24 35.70 14.17
N PRO A 114 4.39 35.76 15.51
CA PRO A 114 5.16 34.73 16.23
C PRO A 114 4.57 33.32 16.13
N PHE A 115 3.25 33.18 15.93
CA PHE A 115 2.58 31.87 15.89
C PHE A 115 2.92 31.10 14.62
N GLU A 116 2.89 31.75 13.45
CA GLU A 116 3.21 31.12 12.16
C GLU A 116 4.62 30.50 12.15
N ILE A 117 5.61 31.23 12.70
CA ILE A 117 7.00 30.78 12.79
C ILE A 117 7.12 29.51 13.66
N VAL A 118 6.38 29.46 14.77
CA VAL A 118 6.37 28.29 15.66
C VAL A 118 5.78 27.07 14.95
N VAL A 119 4.64 27.22 14.26
CA VAL A 119 4.02 26.11 13.55
C VAL A 119 4.90 25.58 12.41
N LEU A 120 5.56 26.47 11.65
CA LEU A 120 6.52 26.06 10.60
C LEU A 120 7.73 25.33 11.18
N SER A 121 8.20 25.74 12.35
CA SER A 121 9.31 25.06 13.05
C SER A 121 8.91 23.64 13.46
N ILE A 122 7.70 23.47 14.00
CA ILE A 122 7.14 22.16 14.35
C ILE A 122 7.00 21.29 13.10
N LEU A 123 6.47 21.84 11.99
CA LEU A 123 6.35 21.12 10.72
C LEU A 123 7.72 20.61 10.25
N SER A 124 8.76 21.45 10.30
CA SER A 124 10.11 21.06 9.87
C SER A 124 10.65 19.86 10.67
N ILE A 125 10.43 19.85 11.98
CA ILE A 125 10.89 18.76 12.86
C ILE A 125 10.17 17.45 12.51
N ILE A 126 8.84 17.49 12.33
CA ILE A 126 8.04 16.30 12.00
C ILE A 126 8.40 15.77 10.60
N CYS A 127 8.55 16.65 9.61
CA CYS A 127 8.95 16.27 8.25
C CYS A 127 10.34 15.65 8.23
N PHE A 128 11.29 16.24 8.96
CA PHE A 128 12.65 15.69 9.08
C PHE A 128 12.65 14.32 9.74
N TYR A 129 11.88 14.15 10.82
CA TYR A 129 11.70 12.85 11.48
C TYR A 129 11.09 11.82 10.53
N GLY A 130 9.97 12.15 9.87
CA GLY A 130 9.27 11.24 8.96
C GLY A 130 10.12 10.81 7.77
N ALA A 131 10.85 11.75 7.15
CA ALA A 131 11.77 11.45 6.05
C ALA A 131 12.93 10.56 6.51
N THR A 132 13.54 10.87 7.65
CA THR A 132 14.64 10.07 8.22
C THR A 132 14.19 8.67 8.62
N ALA A 133 13.00 8.56 9.22
CA ALA A 133 12.38 7.28 9.57
C ALA A 133 12.08 6.42 8.33
N SER A 134 11.48 7.02 7.30
CA SER A 134 11.19 6.34 6.04
C SER A 134 12.47 5.86 5.34
N LEU A 135 13.50 6.72 5.27
CA LEU A 135 14.78 6.38 4.66
C LEU A 135 15.49 5.26 5.40
N THR A 136 15.56 5.34 6.73
CA THR A 136 16.22 4.33 7.57
C THR A 136 15.52 2.98 7.47
N ASN A 137 14.19 2.97 7.58
CA ASN A 137 13.43 1.72 7.48
C ASN A 137 13.58 1.09 6.09
N CYS A 138 13.68 1.91 5.03
CA CYS A 138 13.95 1.42 3.68
C CYS A 138 15.37 0.86 3.50
N MET A 139 16.40 1.54 4.02
CA MET A 139 17.79 1.12 3.87
C MET A 139 18.13 -0.17 4.62
N PHE A 140 17.53 -0.37 5.79
CA PHE A 140 17.87 -1.50 6.68
C PHE A 140 16.85 -2.64 6.67
N GLY A 141 15.73 -2.49 5.95
CA GLY A 141 14.69 -3.52 5.82
C GLY A 141 14.05 -3.93 7.16
N LYS A 142 14.16 -3.08 8.18
CA LYS A 142 13.64 -3.27 9.53
C LYS A 142 13.04 -1.95 10.01
N ASP A 143 11.96 -2.02 10.80
CA ASP A 143 11.34 -0.85 11.44
C ASP A 143 12.22 -0.36 12.61
N LEU A 144 13.33 0.30 12.29
CA LEU A 144 14.26 0.89 13.25
C LEU A 144 13.69 2.15 13.91
N LEU A 145 12.97 2.95 13.13
CA LEU A 145 12.32 4.17 13.61
C LEU A 145 10.80 3.97 13.62
N MET A 146 10.23 4.11 14.82
CA MET A 146 8.80 3.88 15.07
C MET A 146 7.97 4.99 14.42
N MET A 147 7.14 4.65 13.43
CA MET A 147 6.12 5.56 12.87
C MET A 147 4.83 5.62 13.71
N GLY A 148 4.73 4.75 14.73
CA GLY A 148 3.63 4.68 15.69
C GLY A 148 2.41 3.92 15.14
N PRO A 149 1.69 3.16 15.99
CA PRO A 149 0.50 2.41 15.58
C PRO A 149 -0.69 3.33 15.28
N PRO A 150 -1.67 2.89 14.48
CA PRO A 150 -2.89 3.67 14.24
C PRO A 150 -3.65 3.95 15.54
N LEU A 151 -4.14 5.19 15.70
CA LEU A 151 -4.84 5.64 16.90
C LEU A 151 -6.28 5.11 16.96
N LEU A 152 -6.96 5.04 15.82
CA LEU A 152 -8.23 4.36 15.68
C LEU A 152 -8.00 2.93 15.20
N THR A 153 -7.78 2.02 16.15
CA THR A 153 -7.98 0.60 15.87
C THR A 153 -9.49 0.39 15.77
N VAL A 154 -10.05 0.50 14.57
CA VAL A 154 -11.41 0.04 14.32
C VAL A 154 -11.42 -1.45 14.63
N GLN A 155 -11.87 -1.81 15.83
CA GLN A 155 -12.35 -3.15 16.09
C GLN A 155 -13.55 -3.33 15.17
N SER A 156 -13.33 -3.95 14.02
CA SER A 156 -14.43 -4.38 13.17
C SER A 156 -15.24 -5.35 13.99
N SER A 157 -16.36 -4.86 14.52
CA SER A 157 -17.44 -5.66 15.07
C SER A 157 -17.84 -6.68 14.02
N LYS A 158 -17.49 -7.94 14.29
CA LYS A 158 -17.89 -9.09 13.51
C LYS A 158 -19.41 -9.19 13.63
N LYS A 159 -20.13 -8.71 12.62
CA LYS A 159 -21.59 -8.84 12.54
C LYS A 159 -21.89 -9.99 11.58
N ASP A 160 -22.62 -10.96 12.12
CA ASP A 160 -22.97 -12.24 11.52
C ASP A 160 -23.54 -12.10 10.11
N SER A 161 -22.80 -12.62 9.14
CA SER A 161 -23.30 -13.11 7.86
C SER A 161 -22.61 -14.45 7.63
N GLU A 162 -23.38 -15.49 7.34
CA GLU A 162 -22.89 -16.85 7.10
C GLU A 162 -21.71 -16.85 6.12
N ASP A 163 -20.49 -16.97 6.65
CA ASP A 163 -19.26 -16.87 5.90
C ASP A 163 -18.95 -18.19 5.18
N PRO A 164 -18.52 -18.16 3.90
CA PRO A 164 -17.72 -19.24 3.35
C PRO A 164 -16.47 -19.42 4.22
N LEU A 165 -16.13 -20.69 4.48
CA LEU A 165 -15.03 -21.12 5.37
C LEU A 165 -13.85 -20.13 5.41
N PRO A 166 -13.44 -19.66 6.60
CA PRO A 166 -12.43 -18.62 6.73
C PRO A 166 -11.13 -19.07 6.06
N CYS A 167 -10.62 -18.24 5.17
CA CYS A 167 -9.27 -18.35 4.64
C CYS A 167 -8.29 -18.11 5.80
N VAL A 168 -7.86 -19.20 6.44
CA VAL A 168 -6.89 -19.17 7.52
C VAL A 168 -5.54 -18.73 6.94
N CYS A 169 -5.05 -17.57 7.40
CA CYS A 169 -3.72 -17.06 7.09
C CYS A 169 -2.79 -17.34 8.29
N PRO A 170 -2.12 -18.50 8.35
CA PRO A 170 -1.19 -18.81 9.43
C PRO A 170 0.09 -17.94 9.32
N LYS A 171 0.60 -17.49 10.49
CA LYS A 171 1.81 -16.67 10.58
C LYS A 171 3.04 -17.51 10.19
N SER A 172 3.82 -17.02 9.22
CA SER A 172 4.87 -17.81 8.53
C SER A 172 6.15 -18.10 9.32
N HIS A 173 6.29 -17.60 10.56
CA HIS A 173 7.56 -17.66 11.30
C HIS A 173 7.74 -18.83 12.28
N LEU A 174 6.74 -19.73 12.43
CA LEU A 174 6.89 -20.93 13.26
C LEU A 174 6.57 -22.21 12.47
N THR A 175 7.31 -23.28 12.76
CA THR A 175 7.07 -24.67 12.30
C THR A 175 5.64 -25.15 12.56
N SER A 176 4.94 -24.57 13.54
CA SER A 176 3.52 -24.84 13.80
C SER A 176 2.62 -24.42 12.63
N GLY A 177 2.88 -23.27 12.00
CA GLY A 177 2.08 -22.79 10.87
C GLY A 177 2.16 -23.71 9.66
N LEU A 178 3.35 -24.25 9.36
CA LEU A 178 3.52 -25.22 8.27
C LEU A 178 2.76 -26.52 8.54
N ARG A 179 2.81 -27.03 9.79
CA ARG A 179 2.04 -28.22 10.20
C ARG A 179 0.53 -27.98 10.09
N THR A 180 0.05 -26.83 10.54
CA THR A 180 -1.35 -26.45 10.39
C THR A 180 -1.76 -26.36 8.92
N ILE A 181 -0.94 -25.76 8.04
CA ILE A 181 -1.22 -25.75 6.60
C ILE A 181 -1.25 -27.18 6.04
N ALA A 182 -0.30 -28.03 6.40
CA ALA A 182 -0.26 -29.40 5.93
C ALA A 182 -1.51 -30.19 6.36
N GLU A 183 -1.94 -30.04 7.62
CA GLU A 183 -3.19 -30.62 8.13
C GLU A 183 -4.41 -30.11 7.38
N LEU A 184 -4.50 -28.79 7.13
CA LEU A 184 -5.58 -28.18 6.35
C LEU A 184 -5.62 -28.67 4.90
N LEU A 185 -4.47 -28.79 4.23
CA LEU A 185 -4.39 -29.35 2.89
C LEU A 185 -4.79 -30.84 2.87
N ASN A 186 -4.49 -31.58 3.93
CA ASN A 186 -4.91 -32.97 4.10
C ASN A 186 -6.41 -33.13 4.40
N THR A 187 -7.10 -32.10 4.88
CA THR A 187 -8.55 -32.11 5.10
C THR A 187 -9.35 -31.57 3.90
N GLY A 188 -8.68 -31.24 2.79
CA GLY A 188 -9.32 -30.71 1.58
C GLY A 188 -9.62 -29.20 1.65
N ALA A 189 -8.95 -28.46 2.54
CA ALA A 189 -8.99 -27.01 2.55
C ALA A 189 -8.06 -26.42 1.47
N VAL A 190 -8.32 -25.16 1.12
CA VAL A 190 -7.49 -24.37 0.21
C VAL A 190 -6.70 -23.37 1.03
N CYS A 191 -5.38 -23.33 0.84
CA CYS A 191 -4.48 -22.49 1.65
C CYS A 191 -3.63 -21.57 0.77
N GLY A 192 -3.37 -20.36 1.27
CA GLY A 192 -2.36 -19.46 0.68
C GLY A 192 -0.97 -19.86 1.16
N VAL A 193 -0.09 -20.21 0.24
CA VAL A 193 1.29 -20.64 0.52
C VAL A 193 2.26 -19.60 -0.05
N PRO A 194 3.23 -19.09 0.74
CA PRO A 194 4.25 -18.20 0.22
C PRO A 194 5.15 -18.94 -0.77
N THR A 195 5.42 -18.35 -1.93
CA THR A 195 6.50 -18.79 -2.84
C THR A 195 7.53 -17.68 -2.99
N ASP A 196 8.61 -17.97 -3.70
CA ASP A 196 9.68 -17.01 -4.02
C ASP A 196 9.20 -15.78 -4.79
N THR A 197 8.15 -15.94 -5.61
CA THR A 197 7.66 -14.91 -6.52
C THR A 197 6.34 -14.30 -6.07
N VAL A 198 5.33 -15.11 -5.77
CA VAL A 198 3.99 -14.67 -5.39
C VAL A 198 3.34 -15.62 -4.39
N TYR A 199 2.30 -15.18 -3.69
CA TYR A 199 1.50 -16.14 -2.92
C TYR A 199 0.74 -17.08 -3.86
N ALA A 200 0.88 -18.38 -3.64
CA ALA A 200 0.16 -19.40 -4.36
C ALA A 200 -1.07 -19.83 -3.58
N LEU A 201 -2.22 -19.91 -4.25
CA LEU A 201 -3.38 -20.60 -3.71
C LEU A 201 -3.23 -22.09 -4.00
N ALA A 202 -3.01 -22.88 -2.96
CA ALA A 202 -2.70 -24.30 -3.04
C ALA A 202 -3.84 -25.16 -2.51
N ALA A 203 -4.04 -26.31 -3.14
CA ALA A 203 -4.91 -27.38 -2.72
C ALA A 203 -4.19 -28.72 -2.91
N SER A 204 -4.55 -29.73 -2.12
CA SER A 204 -3.98 -31.06 -2.25
C SER A 204 -4.52 -31.77 -3.49
N CYS A 205 -3.64 -32.46 -4.24
CA CYS A 205 -4.04 -33.27 -5.41
C CYS A 205 -4.92 -34.47 -5.03
N LYS A 206 -4.94 -34.86 -3.74
CA LYS A 206 -5.76 -35.95 -3.19
C LYS A 206 -7.25 -35.62 -3.12
N HIS A 207 -7.60 -34.33 -3.18
CA HIS A 207 -8.94 -33.81 -2.93
C HIS A 207 -9.43 -33.05 -4.18
N PRO A 208 -10.08 -33.73 -5.15
CA PRO A 208 -10.61 -33.09 -6.35
C PRO A 208 -11.54 -31.90 -6.06
N GLU A 209 -12.33 -31.99 -5.00
CA GLU A 209 -13.21 -30.93 -4.51
C GLU A 209 -12.44 -29.68 -4.07
N ALA A 210 -11.23 -29.82 -3.51
CA ALA A 210 -10.38 -28.70 -3.13
C ALA A 210 -9.80 -28.01 -4.36
N ILE A 211 -9.47 -28.77 -5.42
CA ILE A 211 -9.02 -28.21 -6.70
C ILE A 211 -10.16 -27.41 -7.34
N GLU A 212 -11.39 -27.93 -7.32
CA GLU A 212 -12.55 -27.21 -7.85
C GLU A 212 -12.80 -25.89 -7.08
N LYS A 213 -12.64 -25.90 -5.75
CA LYS A 213 -12.66 -24.67 -4.94
C LYS A 213 -11.61 -23.66 -5.41
N VAL A 214 -10.39 -24.09 -5.75
CA VAL A 214 -9.35 -23.19 -6.28
C VAL A 214 -9.80 -22.51 -7.58
N TYR A 215 -10.41 -23.26 -8.51
CA TYR A 215 -10.95 -22.70 -9.75
C TYR A 215 -12.06 -21.69 -9.46
N ARG A 216 -13.00 -22.01 -8.56
CA ARG A 216 -14.10 -21.12 -8.16
C ARG A 216 -13.58 -19.84 -7.49
N ILE A 217 -12.65 -19.96 -6.54
CA ILE A 217 -12.07 -18.81 -5.82
C ILE A 217 -11.33 -17.87 -6.78
N LYS A 218 -10.60 -18.43 -7.75
CA LYS A 218 -9.84 -17.63 -8.74
C LYS A 218 -10.68 -17.15 -9.92
N ASP A 219 -11.97 -17.51 -9.98
CA ASP A 219 -12.82 -17.33 -11.16
C ASP A 219 -12.10 -17.75 -12.45
N ARG A 220 -11.44 -18.92 -12.40
CA ARG A 220 -10.55 -19.39 -13.46
C ARG A 220 -11.31 -20.33 -14.38
N PRO A 221 -11.26 -20.14 -15.72
CA PRO A 221 -11.81 -21.10 -16.67
C PRO A 221 -11.17 -22.48 -16.50
N GLN A 222 -11.97 -23.55 -16.57
CA GLN A 222 -11.51 -24.93 -16.34
C GLN A 222 -10.51 -25.40 -17.41
N GLU A 223 -10.46 -24.75 -18.57
CA GLU A 223 -9.51 -25.08 -19.63
C GLU A 223 -8.07 -24.64 -19.29
N LYS A 224 -7.89 -23.72 -18.32
CA LYS A 224 -6.58 -23.19 -17.97
C LYS A 224 -5.93 -24.03 -16.85
N PRO A 225 -4.91 -24.87 -17.16
CA PRO A 225 -4.33 -25.79 -16.17
C PRO A 225 -3.65 -25.05 -15.03
N ILE A 226 -3.65 -25.66 -13.85
CA ILE A 226 -2.97 -25.18 -12.65
C ILE A 226 -1.65 -25.95 -12.50
N CYS A 227 -0.58 -25.26 -12.08
CA CYS A 227 0.72 -25.88 -11.83
C CYS A 227 0.66 -26.84 -10.64
N ILE A 228 1.39 -27.95 -10.73
CA ILE A 228 1.52 -28.93 -9.65
C ILE A 228 2.89 -28.74 -9.01
N PHE A 229 2.92 -28.65 -7.69
CA PHE A 229 4.14 -28.60 -6.90
C PHE A 229 4.42 -29.98 -6.31
N ILE A 230 5.65 -30.46 -6.49
CA ILE A 230 6.15 -31.70 -5.89
C ILE A 230 7.26 -31.35 -4.92
N SER A 231 7.37 -32.09 -3.81
CA SER A 231 8.43 -31.85 -2.83
C SER A 231 9.73 -32.55 -3.19
N ASN A 232 9.66 -33.67 -3.93
CA ASN A 232 10.82 -34.40 -4.42
C ASN A 232 10.53 -35.07 -5.78
N LEU A 233 11.60 -35.43 -6.49
CA LEU A 233 11.48 -36.16 -7.76
C LEU A 233 11.00 -37.60 -7.56
N ASP A 234 11.17 -38.18 -6.36
CA ASP A 234 10.72 -39.54 -6.08
C ASP A 234 9.19 -39.69 -6.10
N GLN A 235 8.43 -38.66 -5.70
CA GLN A 235 6.97 -38.60 -5.90
C GLN A 235 6.60 -38.74 -7.37
N LEU A 236 7.36 -38.06 -8.24
CA LEU A 236 7.13 -38.11 -9.67
C LEU A 236 7.54 -39.48 -10.25
N ARG A 237 8.65 -40.07 -9.77
CA ARG A 237 9.08 -41.42 -10.15
C ARG A 237 8.02 -42.47 -9.77
N ALA A 238 7.43 -42.37 -8.58
CA ALA A 238 6.37 -43.27 -8.11
C ALA A 238 5.11 -43.18 -8.98
N ALA A 239 4.75 -41.98 -9.46
CA ALA A 239 3.61 -41.81 -10.36
C ALA A 239 3.88 -42.37 -11.78
N SER A 240 5.14 -42.48 -12.18
CA SER A 240 5.59 -42.97 -13.50
C SER A 240 4.94 -42.25 -14.69
N PRO A 241 5.15 -40.93 -14.83
CA PRO A 241 4.70 -40.15 -15.98
C PRO A 241 5.48 -40.52 -17.26
N PRO A 242 4.94 -40.23 -18.46
CA PRO A 242 5.61 -40.45 -19.74
C PRO A 242 6.69 -39.38 -20.01
N ILE A 243 7.75 -39.40 -19.21
CA ILE A 243 8.90 -38.49 -19.28
C ILE A 243 10.06 -39.17 -20.02
N SER A 244 10.72 -38.44 -20.92
CA SER A 244 11.91 -38.94 -21.64
C SER A 244 13.14 -38.99 -20.72
N PRO A 245 14.12 -39.89 -20.97
CA PRO A 245 15.36 -39.94 -20.18
C PRO A 245 16.08 -38.59 -20.09
N LEU A 246 16.13 -37.84 -21.21
CA LEU A 246 16.72 -36.50 -21.25
C LEU A 246 16.01 -35.52 -20.29
N LEU A 247 14.69 -35.57 -20.20
CA LEU A 247 13.94 -34.71 -19.29
C LEU A 247 14.13 -35.12 -17.83
N TRP A 248 14.31 -36.42 -17.54
CA TRP A 248 14.70 -36.88 -16.20
C TRP A 248 16.05 -36.32 -15.77
N GLU A 249 17.07 -36.45 -16.62
CA GLU A 249 18.41 -35.92 -16.35
C GLU A 249 18.39 -34.39 -16.19
N PHE A 250 17.59 -33.68 -16.99
CA PHE A 250 17.40 -32.24 -16.85
C PHE A 250 16.79 -31.88 -15.48
N MET A 251 15.70 -32.56 -15.08
CA MET A 251 15.06 -32.28 -13.79
C MET A 251 15.97 -32.59 -12.60
N GLU A 252 16.76 -33.65 -12.65
CA GLU A 252 17.71 -34.03 -11.60
C GLU A 252 18.80 -32.99 -11.37
N ASN A 253 19.21 -32.27 -12.41
CA ASN A 253 20.22 -31.22 -12.33
C ASN A 253 19.65 -29.83 -11.96
N VAL A 254 18.38 -29.59 -12.26
CA VAL A 254 17.75 -28.25 -12.15
C VAL A 254 16.87 -28.12 -10.91
N TYR A 255 16.26 -29.20 -10.42
CA TYR A 255 15.34 -29.13 -9.29
C TYR A 255 16.06 -29.37 -7.95
N PRO A 256 15.74 -28.59 -6.90
CA PRO A 256 14.75 -27.51 -6.84
C PRO A 256 15.20 -26.22 -7.56
N GLY A 257 14.32 -25.65 -8.41
CA GLY A 257 14.61 -24.44 -9.18
C GLY A 257 13.36 -23.79 -9.79
N GLY A 258 13.50 -22.57 -10.33
CA GLY A 258 12.40 -21.75 -10.87
C GLY A 258 11.90 -22.15 -12.27
N ILE A 259 12.02 -23.42 -12.65
CA ILE A 259 11.64 -23.93 -13.98
C ILE A 259 10.43 -24.84 -13.83
N GLY A 260 9.43 -24.66 -14.70
CA GLY A 260 8.26 -25.54 -14.80
C GLY A 260 8.33 -26.42 -16.06
N CYS A 261 8.10 -27.71 -15.90
CA CYS A 261 8.05 -28.66 -17.01
C CYS A 261 6.61 -28.95 -17.45
N ILE A 262 6.36 -28.97 -18.76
CA ILE A 262 5.07 -29.36 -19.33
C ILE A 262 5.14 -30.84 -19.72
N ILE A 263 4.30 -31.66 -19.10
CA ILE A 263 4.25 -33.11 -19.34
C ILE A 263 2.85 -33.46 -19.86
N ARG A 264 2.76 -34.46 -20.75
CA ARG A 264 1.47 -34.96 -21.23
C ARG A 264 0.64 -35.51 -20.06
N LYS A 265 -0.59 -35.02 -19.94
CA LYS A 265 -1.59 -35.53 -19.00
C LYS A 265 -1.84 -37.01 -19.29
N GLY A 266 -1.98 -37.80 -18.23
CA GLY A 266 -2.34 -39.21 -18.32
C GLY A 266 -2.81 -39.76 -16.96
N GLU A 267 -3.07 -41.06 -16.92
CA GLU A 267 -3.55 -41.77 -15.72
C GLU A 267 -2.56 -41.72 -14.55
N TRP A 268 -1.27 -41.49 -14.83
CA TRP A 268 -0.23 -41.28 -13.83
C TRP A 268 -0.57 -40.15 -12.84
N LEU A 269 -1.33 -39.14 -13.28
CA LEU A 269 -1.72 -38.02 -12.43
C LEU A 269 -2.55 -38.46 -11.22
N LYS A 270 -3.37 -39.51 -11.36
CA LYS A 270 -4.17 -40.07 -10.26
C LYS A 270 -3.32 -40.78 -9.20
N LYS A 271 -2.06 -41.11 -9.54
CA LYS A 271 -1.10 -41.72 -8.62
C LYS A 271 -0.27 -40.67 -7.88
N LEU A 272 -0.35 -39.41 -8.31
CA LEU A 272 0.38 -38.30 -7.71
C LEU A 272 -0.43 -37.72 -6.54
N GLY A 273 -0.51 -38.49 -5.46
CA GLY A 273 -1.30 -38.17 -4.27
C GLY A 273 -2.10 -39.34 -3.76
#